data_AF-A0A2N1TTG7-F1
#
_entry.id   AF-A0A2N1TTG7-F1
#
_cell.length_a   1.000
_cell.length_b   1.000
_cell.length_c   1.000
_cell.angle_alpha   90.00
_cell.angle_beta   90.00
_cell.angle_gamma   90.00
#
_symmetry.space_group_name_H-M   'P 1'
#
loop_
_entity.id
_entity.type
_entity.pdbx_description
1 polymer ?
#
loop_
_entity_poly.entity_id
_entity_poly.type
_entity_poly.pdbx_seq_one_letter_code
_entity_poly.pdbx_strand_id
1 'polypeptide(L)'
;MKKEVGVSIVLAFLFWVSCANATPIDVNIYSDTTISSGEYGTVNIYDTPPDQTTVTMTGGTAESVWAYNSSIFNMQNGNVSFVVSVFDNSTAVISGGSIQYLQLSYSGVASLSGGSINGSLSTGGMATVHFYGKNFNCIPHAGGGWLITGNWDDAISSPFTVWYRAGYSEPIPGSFDSPITLHIVPEPITLSFLLIGILGIRKFRG
;
A
#
# COMPACT_ATOMS: atom_id res chain seq x y z
N MET A 1 59.02 42.60 6.56
CA MET A 1 57.78 41.85 6.85
C MET A 1 57.53 40.87 5.72
N LYS A 2 57.82 39.57 5.94
CA LYS A 2 57.55 38.50 4.99
C LYS A 2 56.18 37.89 5.32
N LYS A 3 55.27 37.84 4.36
CA LYS A 3 53.96 37.17 4.50
C LYS A 3 54.16 35.68 4.22
N GLU A 4 53.97 34.84 5.22
CA GLU A 4 53.86 33.40 5.04
C GLU A 4 52.45 33.06 4.53
N VAL A 5 52.38 32.49 3.33
CA VAL A 5 51.15 31.97 2.73
C VAL A 5 51.05 30.52 3.17
N GLY A 6 50.23 30.26 4.19
CA GLY A 6 49.91 28.91 4.64
C GLY A 6 49.06 28.20 3.59
N VAL A 7 49.62 27.19 2.94
CA VAL A 7 48.91 26.27 2.04
C VAL A 7 48.23 25.21 2.90
N SER A 8 46.94 25.41 3.22
CA SER A 8 46.11 24.36 3.81
C SER A 8 45.79 23.30 2.76
N ILE A 9 46.51 22.19 2.79
CA ILE A 9 46.18 20.97 2.05
C ILE A 9 44.91 20.40 2.67
N VAL A 10 43.76 20.66 2.04
CA VAL A 10 42.50 19.98 2.33
C VAL A 10 42.60 18.56 1.78
N LEU A 11 42.89 17.61 2.66
CA LEU A 11 42.90 16.19 2.34
C LEU A 11 41.45 15.71 2.18
N ALA A 12 40.89 15.87 0.98
CA ALA A 12 39.58 15.34 0.64
C ALA A 12 39.69 13.81 0.52
N PHE A 13 39.31 13.10 1.57
CA PHE A 13 39.15 11.65 1.55
C PHE A 13 37.98 11.30 0.61
N LEU A 14 38.30 11.04 -0.65
CA LEU A 14 37.41 10.37 -1.60
C LEU A 14 37.22 8.93 -1.13
N PHE A 15 36.27 8.72 -0.22
CA PHE A 15 35.75 7.40 0.08
C PHE A 15 34.84 7.00 -1.09
N TRP A 16 35.47 6.54 -2.17
CA TRP A 16 34.82 5.75 -3.21
C TRP A 16 34.38 4.44 -2.55
N VAL A 17 33.23 4.46 -1.87
CA VAL A 17 32.51 3.24 -1.56
C VAL A 17 32.09 2.71 -2.92
N SER A 18 32.88 1.77 -3.44
CA SER A 18 32.41 0.85 -4.46
C SER A 18 31.15 0.22 -3.88
N CYS A 19 29.98 0.70 -4.31
CA CYS A 19 28.71 0.05 -4.04
C CYS A 19 28.81 -1.33 -4.68
N ALA A 20 29.32 -2.29 -3.92
CA ALA A 20 29.13 -3.69 -4.22
C ALA A 20 27.62 -3.85 -4.36
N ASN A 21 27.17 -4.33 -5.52
CA ASN A 21 25.79 -4.75 -5.72
C ASN A 21 25.51 -5.85 -4.70
N ALA A 22 25.07 -5.46 -3.51
CA ALA A 22 24.64 -6.40 -2.51
C ALA A 22 23.44 -7.10 -3.13
N THR A 23 23.54 -8.41 -3.32
CA THR A 23 22.39 -9.21 -3.72
C THR A 23 21.30 -8.97 -2.68
N PRO A 24 20.11 -8.53 -3.07
CA PRO A 24 19.02 -8.31 -2.13
C PRO A 24 18.82 -9.56 -1.28
N ILE A 25 18.71 -9.37 0.04
CA ILE A 25 18.65 -10.48 1.00
C ILE A 25 17.18 -10.86 1.20
N ASP A 26 16.89 -12.16 1.17
CA ASP A 26 15.61 -12.69 1.62
C ASP A 26 15.57 -12.68 3.16
N VAL A 27 14.49 -12.14 3.71
CA VAL A 27 14.33 -12.00 5.16
C VAL A 27 13.02 -12.64 5.62
N ASN A 28 13.10 -13.37 6.74
CA ASN A 28 11.95 -13.91 7.43
C ASN A 28 11.74 -13.11 8.72
N ILE A 29 10.55 -12.56 8.89
CA ILE A 29 10.19 -11.71 10.03
C ILE A 29 9.14 -12.43 10.87
N TYR A 30 9.42 -12.55 12.16
CA TYR A 30 8.61 -13.27 13.16
C TYR A 30 8.22 -12.37 14.35
N SER A 31 8.42 -11.07 14.22
CA SER A 31 8.10 -10.09 15.24
C SER A 31 7.93 -8.72 14.61
N ASP A 32 7.25 -7.83 15.31
CA ASP A 32 7.02 -6.47 14.83
C ASP A 32 8.31 -5.77 14.41
N THR A 33 8.28 -5.10 13.25
CA THR A 33 9.42 -4.32 12.77
C THR A 33 9.01 -3.25 11.77
N THR A 34 9.94 -2.36 11.47
CA THR A 34 9.78 -1.31 10.46
C THR A 34 10.90 -1.38 9.42
N ILE A 35 10.51 -1.44 8.15
CA ILE A 35 11.41 -1.30 7.00
C ILE A 35 11.36 0.16 6.55
N SER A 36 12.40 0.93 6.87
CA SER A 36 12.50 2.35 6.51
C SER A 36 13.45 2.62 5.34
N SER A 37 14.36 1.69 5.06
CA SER A 37 15.37 1.78 3.99
C SER A 37 15.95 0.40 3.68
N GLY A 38 16.77 0.29 2.64
CA GLY A 38 17.42 -0.95 2.23
C GLY A 38 16.83 -1.58 0.97
N GLU A 39 17.51 -2.60 0.47
CA GLU A 39 17.10 -3.43 -0.67
C GLU A 39 16.95 -4.87 -0.20
N TYR A 40 15.75 -5.42 -0.35
CA TYR A 40 15.37 -6.76 0.08
C TYR A 40 14.97 -7.57 -1.15
N GLY A 41 15.28 -8.87 -1.14
CA GLY A 41 14.72 -9.79 -2.12
C GLY A 41 13.27 -10.05 -1.75
N THR A 42 13.04 -11.15 -1.06
CA THR A 42 11.74 -11.53 -0.52
C THR A 42 11.65 -11.21 0.96
N VAL A 43 10.61 -10.47 1.36
CA VAL A 43 10.23 -10.26 2.76
C VAL A 43 9.10 -11.21 3.10
N ASN A 44 9.38 -12.26 3.85
CA ASN A 44 8.36 -13.17 4.37
C ASN A 44 7.97 -12.76 5.78
N ILE A 45 6.68 -12.58 6.03
CA ILE A 45 6.14 -12.16 7.32
C ILE A 45 5.31 -13.32 7.87
N TYR A 46 5.72 -13.83 9.02
CA TYR A 46 5.04 -14.93 9.69
C TYR A 46 4.53 -14.48 11.04
N ASP A 47 3.28 -14.84 11.31
CA ASP A 47 2.72 -14.63 12.62
C ASP A 47 3.29 -15.57 13.69
N THR A 48 3.40 -15.09 14.94
CA THR A 48 3.89 -15.86 16.08
C THR A 48 2.92 -15.78 17.26
N PRO A 49 1.89 -16.66 17.30
CA PRO A 49 0.90 -16.64 18.35
C PRO A 49 1.51 -16.67 19.76
N PRO A 50 0.91 -15.97 20.73
CA PRO A 50 -0.43 -15.35 20.67
C PRO A 50 -0.47 -13.95 20.03
N ASP A 51 0.69 -13.33 19.79
CA ASP A 51 0.77 -11.96 19.28
C ASP A 51 0.80 -11.93 17.76
N GLN A 52 0.20 -10.88 17.19
CA GLN A 52 0.13 -10.69 15.75
C GLN A 52 1.38 -9.97 15.22
N THR A 53 2.16 -10.60 14.34
CA THR A 53 3.34 -9.93 13.74
C THR A 53 2.92 -8.87 12.74
N THR A 54 3.38 -7.64 12.98
CA THR A 54 3.12 -6.46 12.15
C THR A 54 4.40 -5.89 11.56
N VAL A 55 4.50 -5.83 10.23
CA VAL A 55 5.62 -5.18 9.53
C VAL A 55 5.15 -3.91 8.86
N THR A 56 5.80 -2.79 9.18
CA THR A 56 5.50 -1.50 8.56
C THR A 56 6.61 -1.08 7.60
N MET A 57 6.29 -0.89 6.32
CA MET A 57 7.20 -0.36 5.31
C MET A 57 6.93 1.15 5.12
N THR A 58 7.92 1.95 5.48
CA THR A 58 7.92 3.43 5.34
C THR A 58 8.96 3.91 4.33
N GLY A 59 9.68 2.99 3.69
CA GLY A 59 10.68 3.24 2.66
C GLY A 59 11.36 1.95 2.22
N GLY A 60 12.50 2.07 1.54
CA GLY A 60 13.23 0.93 0.99
C GLY A 60 12.59 0.31 -0.25
N THR A 61 13.21 -0.75 -0.75
CA THR A 61 12.74 -1.55 -1.88
C THR A 61 12.75 -3.02 -1.50
N ALA A 62 11.67 -3.73 -1.80
CA ALA A 62 11.63 -5.19 -1.78
C ALA A 62 11.30 -5.70 -3.19
N GLU A 63 11.83 -6.85 -3.58
CA GLU A 63 11.34 -7.52 -4.77
C GLU A 63 9.92 -8.04 -4.52
N SER A 64 9.74 -8.80 -3.44
CA SER A 64 8.44 -9.35 -3.05
C SER A 64 8.18 -9.24 -1.56
N VAL A 65 6.91 -9.16 -1.17
CA VAL A 65 6.46 -9.22 0.22
C VAL A 65 5.36 -10.26 0.35
N TRP A 66 5.53 -11.22 1.26
CA TRP A 66 4.59 -12.35 1.43
C TRP A 66 4.15 -12.38 2.89
N ALA A 67 2.87 -12.20 3.15
CA ALA A 67 2.28 -12.21 4.49
C ALA A 67 1.51 -13.51 4.74
N TYR A 68 1.85 -14.20 5.83
CA TYR A 68 1.32 -15.52 6.20
C TYR A 68 0.76 -15.55 7.62
N ASN A 69 0.00 -16.60 7.93
CA ASN A 69 -0.40 -17.01 9.28
C ASN A 69 -1.20 -15.97 10.08
N SER A 70 -1.91 -15.04 9.42
CA SER A 70 -2.59 -13.91 10.07
C SER A 70 -1.68 -12.73 10.41
N SER A 71 -0.53 -12.58 9.76
CA SER A 71 0.33 -11.39 9.92
C SER A 71 -0.29 -10.12 9.31
N ILE A 72 0.27 -8.97 9.67
CA ILE A 72 -0.10 -7.66 9.12
C ILE A 72 1.08 -7.04 8.36
N PHE A 73 0.84 -6.61 7.12
CA PHE A 73 1.75 -5.78 6.35
C PHE A 73 1.17 -4.38 6.13
N ASN A 74 1.83 -3.36 6.67
CA ASN A 74 1.44 -1.96 6.49
C ASN A 74 2.43 -1.27 5.54
N MET A 75 1.97 -0.78 4.39
CA MET A 75 2.80 -0.04 3.45
C MET A 75 2.36 1.43 3.37
N GLN A 76 3.20 2.30 3.91
CA GLN A 76 2.98 3.76 3.87
C GLN A 76 3.82 4.43 2.77
N ASN A 77 4.95 3.82 2.42
CA ASN A 77 5.82 4.24 1.33
C ASN A 77 6.76 3.08 0.94
N GLY A 78 7.67 3.31 -0.01
CA GLY A 78 8.60 2.33 -0.53
C GLY A 78 8.15 1.72 -1.85
N ASN A 79 8.89 0.71 -2.31
CA ASN A 79 8.65 0.05 -3.59
C ASN A 79 8.68 -1.47 -3.44
N VAL A 80 7.64 -2.16 -3.92
CA VAL A 80 7.62 -3.61 -4.09
C VAL A 80 7.60 -3.92 -5.58
N SER A 81 8.76 -4.24 -6.14
CA SER A 81 8.96 -4.25 -7.60
C SER A 81 8.31 -5.44 -8.31
N PHE A 82 7.94 -6.49 -7.58
CA PHE A 82 7.27 -7.65 -8.15
C PHE A 82 5.90 -7.90 -7.52
N VAL A 83 5.79 -8.42 -6.30
CA VAL A 83 4.47 -8.80 -5.76
C VAL A 83 4.35 -8.59 -4.26
N VAL A 84 3.19 -8.07 -3.84
CA VAL A 84 2.68 -8.22 -2.47
C VAL A 84 1.67 -9.36 -2.48
N SER A 85 1.95 -10.44 -1.76
CA SER A 85 1.08 -11.60 -1.62
C SER A 85 0.57 -11.73 -0.19
N VAL A 86 -0.76 -11.79 -0.03
CA VAL A 86 -1.43 -11.89 1.27
C VAL A 86 -2.16 -13.23 1.34
N PHE A 87 -1.72 -14.10 2.24
CA PHE A 87 -2.24 -15.46 2.41
C PHE A 87 -2.95 -15.64 3.76
N ASP A 88 -3.64 -16.77 3.90
CA ASP A 88 -4.36 -17.17 5.11
C ASP A 88 -5.36 -16.11 5.59
N ASN A 89 -5.31 -15.71 6.87
CA ASN A 89 -6.10 -14.61 7.42
C ASN A 89 -5.27 -13.32 7.57
N SER A 90 -4.20 -13.18 6.78
CA SER A 90 -3.29 -12.04 6.87
C SER A 90 -3.93 -10.78 6.28
N THR A 91 -3.43 -9.63 6.70
CA THR A 91 -3.94 -8.32 6.26
C THR A 91 -2.84 -7.47 5.64
N ALA A 92 -3.13 -6.82 4.52
CA ALA A 92 -2.31 -5.73 3.98
C ALA A 92 -3.04 -4.40 4.06
N VAL A 93 -2.38 -3.36 4.57
CA VAL A 93 -2.88 -1.98 4.57
C VAL A 93 -1.93 -1.13 3.76
N ILE A 94 -2.38 -0.63 2.60
CA ILE A 94 -1.54 0.12 1.66
C ILE A 94 -2.10 1.54 1.54
N SER A 95 -1.37 2.50 2.10
CA SER A 95 -1.70 3.93 2.08
C SER A 95 -0.72 4.76 1.24
N GLY A 96 0.35 4.15 0.72
CA GLY A 96 1.32 4.81 -0.14
C GLY A 96 2.31 3.86 -0.80
N GLY A 97 3.30 4.43 -1.50
CA GLY A 97 4.34 3.69 -2.22
C GLY A 97 3.89 3.12 -3.56
N SER A 98 4.67 2.17 -4.09
CA SER A 98 4.41 1.52 -5.38
C SER A 98 4.54 0.00 -5.27
N ILE A 99 3.59 -0.71 -5.87
CA ILE A 99 3.57 -2.17 -5.96
C ILE A 99 3.33 -2.54 -7.42
N GLN A 100 4.05 -3.55 -7.90
CA GLN A 100 3.81 -4.06 -9.25
C GLN A 100 2.56 -4.97 -9.30
N TYR A 101 2.48 -6.02 -8.48
CA TYR A 101 1.31 -6.92 -8.40
C TYR A 101 0.81 -7.05 -6.96
N LEU A 102 -0.51 -7.10 -6.78
CA LEU A 102 -1.14 -7.41 -5.50
C LEU A 102 -1.98 -8.68 -5.64
N GLN A 103 -1.60 -9.71 -4.90
CA GLN A 103 -2.28 -11.01 -4.91
C GLN A 103 -2.79 -11.33 -3.51
N LEU A 104 -4.07 -11.67 -3.43
CA LEU A 104 -4.66 -12.19 -2.20
C LEU A 104 -5.17 -13.60 -2.43
N SER A 105 -5.06 -14.45 -1.42
CA SER A 105 -5.52 -15.83 -1.48
C SER A 105 -6.06 -16.28 -0.12
N TYR A 106 -6.85 -17.35 -0.12
CA TYR A 106 -7.54 -17.86 1.07
C TYR A 106 -8.50 -16.84 1.66
N SER A 107 -8.25 -16.31 2.86
CA SER A 107 -9.08 -15.31 3.52
C SER A 107 -8.33 -13.99 3.68
N GLY A 108 -7.29 -13.76 2.88
CA GLY A 108 -6.46 -12.57 2.96
C GLY A 108 -7.27 -11.31 2.69
N VAL A 109 -6.95 -10.23 3.40
CA VAL A 109 -7.65 -8.96 3.26
C VAL A 109 -6.67 -7.85 2.89
N ALA A 110 -7.02 -7.00 1.93
CA ALA A 110 -6.26 -5.78 1.66
C ALA A 110 -7.14 -4.53 1.78
N SER A 111 -6.58 -3.48 2.36
CA SER A 111 -7.19 -2.15 2.42
C SER A 111 -6.30 -1.15 1.69
N LEU A 112 -6.85 -0.48 0.68
CA LEU A 112 -6.14 0.44 -0.20
C LEU A 112 -6.70 1.86 -0.06
N SER A 113 -5.88 2.79 0.41
CA SER A 113 -6.24 4.21 0.55
C SER A 113 -5.24 5.16 -0.12
N GLY A 114 -4.22 4.62 -0.79
CA GLY A 114 -3.21 5.40 -1.50
C GLY A 114 -2.22 4.51 -2.26
N GLY A 115 -1.15 5.14 -2.76
CA GLY A 115 -0.09 4.45 -3.51
C GLY A 115 -0.45 4.15 -4.97
N SER A 116 0.32 3.25 -5.58
CA SER A 116 0.15 2.83 -6.97
C SER A 116 0.27 1.31 -7.11
N ILE A 117 -0.62 0.73 -7.90
CA ILE A 117 -0.53 -0.66 -8.35
C ILE A 117 -0.34 -0.62 -9.86
N ASN A 118 0.88 -0.85 -10.34
CA ASN A 118 1.24 -0.64 -11.75
C ASN A 118 0.81 -1.80 -12.66
N GLY A 119 0.75 -3.00 -12.11
CA GLY A 119 0.34 -4.22 -12.82
C GLY A 119 -1.12 -4.55 -12.55
N SER A 120 -1.35 -5.67 -11.86
CA SER A 120 -2.69 -6.20 -11.61
C SER A 120 -2.94 -6.55 -10.15
N LEU A 121 -4.21 -6.45 -9.78
CA LEU A 121 -4.80 -6.98 -8.56
C LEU A 121 -5.43 -8.35 -8.88
N SER A 122 -5.25 -9.36 -8.04
CA SER A 122 -5.97 -10.63 -8.16
C SER A 122 -6.37 -11.16 -6.79
N THR A 123 -7.54 -11.79 -6.71
CA THR A 123 -8.06 -12.42 -5.50
C THR A 123 -8.36 -13.89 -5.79
N GLY A 124 -8.22 -14.75 -4.78
CA GLY A 124 -8.62 -16.15 -4.82
C GLY A 124 -9.15 -16.62 -3.48
N GLY A 125 -10.03 -17.63 -3.48
CA GLY A 125 -10.71 -18.09 -2.27
C GLY A 125 -11.76 -17.09 -1.79
N MET A 126 -11.74 -16.79 -0.48
CA MET A 126 -12.60 -15.81 0.20
C MET A 126 -11.88 -14.47 0.41
N ALA A 127 -10.79 -14.21 -0.30
CA ALA A 127 -10.01 -13.00 -0.14
C ALA A 127 -10.82 -11.75 -0.54
N THR A 128 -10.66 -10.66 0.22
CA THR A 128 -11.37 -9.40 -0.01
C THR A 128 -10.42 -8.22 -0.14
N VAL A 129 -10.81 -7.24 -0.95
CA VAL A 129 -10.07 -5.99 -1.14
C VAL A 129 -11.03 -4.83 -0.92
N HIS A 130 -10.62 -3.91 -0.06
CA HIS A 130 -11.34 -2.69 0.26
C HIS A 130 -10.61 -1.50 -0.36
N PHE A 131 -11.27 -0.78 -1.26
CA PHE A 131 -10.78 0.49 -1.78
C PHE A 131 -11.41 1.64 -1.01
N TYR A 132 -10.61 2.60 -0.58
CA TYR A 132 -11.06 3.82 0.07
C TYR A 132 -10.70 5.02 -0.81
N GLY A 133 -11.72 5.69 -1.33
CA GLY A 133 -11.52 6.77 -2.28
C GLY A 133 -12.83 7.39 -2.74
N LYS A 134 -12.80 8.03 -3.90
CA LYS A 134 -13.94 8.71 -4.52
C LYS A 134 -13.92 8.57 -6.04
N ASN A 135 -15.03 8.92 -6.67
CA ASN A 135 -15.21 8.89 -8.12
C ASN A 135 -14.90 7.53 -8.75
N PHE A 136 -15.28 6.44 -8.09
CA PHE A 136 -15.04 5.10 -8.59
C PHE A 136 -15.74 4.88 -9.93
N ASN A 137 -15.01 4.31 -10.88
CA ASN A 137 -15.53 3.84 -12.16
C ASN A 137 -14.92 2.48 -12.50
N CYS A 138 -15.78 1.52 -12.80
CA CYS A 138 -15.42 0.14 -13.08
C CYS A 138 -15.88 -0.20 -14.49
N ILE A 139 -14.93 -0.50 -15.38
CA ILE A 139 -15.23 -0.92 -16.76
C ILE A 139 -14.62 -2.29 -17.05
N PRO A 140 -15.23 -3.11 -17.92
CA PRO A 140 -14.62 -4.37 -18.33
C PRO A 140 -13.25 -4.14 -18.97
N HIS A 141 -12.26 -4.97 -18.64
CA HIS A 141 -10.93 -4.91 -19.25
C HIS A 141 -10.81 -5.95 -20.38
N ALA A 142 -10.16 -5.59 -21.50
CA ALA A 142 -10.05 -6.46 -22.68
C ALA A 142 -9.38 -7.82 -22.37
N GLY A 143 -8.41 -7.83 -21.45
CA GLY A 143 -7.72 -9.03 -20.97
C GLY A 143 -8.48 -9.84 -19.91
N GLY A 144 -9.76 -9.54 -19.68
CA GLY A 144 -10.57 -10.12 -18.61
C GLY A 144 -10.53 -9.32 -17.31
N GLY A 145 -11.56 -9.51 -16.50
CA GLY A 145 -11.76 -8.78 -15.24
C GLY A 145 -12.18 -7.32 -15.45
N TRP A 146 -11.74 -6.45 -14.54
CA TRP A 146 -12.24 -5.08 -14.41
C TRP A 146 -11.11 -4.07 -14.33
N LEU A 147 -11.24 -2.95 -15.03
CA LEU A 147 -10.41 -1.77 -14.81
C LEU A 147 -11.13 -0.87 -13.82
N ILE A 148 -10.56 -0.72 -12.63
CA ILE A 148 -11.07 0.10 -11.54
C ILE A 148 -10.30 1.41 -11.55
N THR A 149 -11.00 2.52 -11.67
CA THR A 149 -10.44 3.86 -11.67
C THR A 149 -11.11 4.69 -10.59
N GLY A 150 -10.42 5.73 -10.11
CA GLY A 150 -10.96 6.64 -9.13
C GLY A 150 -9.90 7.62 -8.64
N ASN A 151 -10.19 8.27 -7.52
CA ASN A 151 -9.24 9.13 -6.81
C ASN A 151 -9.08 8.64 -5.38
N TRP A 152 -7.85 8.63 -4.88
CA TRP A 152 -7.58 8.42 -3.46
C TRP A 152 -8.15 9.57 -2.62
N ASP A 153 -8.42 9.30 -1.36
CA ASP A 153 -8.80 10.32 -0.38
C ASP A 153 -7.55 10.98 0.25
N ASP A 154 -6.56 11.30 -0.58
CA ASP A 154 -5.41 12.09 -0.17
C ASP A 154 -5.66 13.59 -0.40
N ALA A 155 -4.76 14.43 0.13
CA ALA A 155 -4.91 15.89 0.07
C ALA A 155 -4.99 16.46 -1.35
N ILE A 156 -4.52 15.71 -2.36
CA ILE A 156 -4.46 16.15 -3.76
C ILE A 156 -5.41 15.38 -4.67
N SER A 157 -6.22 14.46 -4.13
CA SER A 157 -7.14 13.61 -4.88
C SER A 157 -6.44 12.81 -5.98
N SER A 158 -5.29 12.20 -5.68
CA SER A 158 -4.47 11.48 -6.66
C SER A 158 -5.29 10.44 -7.43
N PRO A 159 -5.28 10.45 -8.77
CA PRO A 159 -5.99 9.45 -9.56
C PRO A 159 -5.30 8.10 -9.45
N PHE A 160 -6.08 7.02 -9.52
CA PHE A 160 -5.56 5.67 -9.63
C PHE A 160 -6.26 4.89 -10.74
N THR A 161 -5.57 3.85 -11.21
CA THR A 161 -6.09 2.86 -12.14
C THR A 161 -5.53 1.52 -11.73
N VAL A 162 -6.41 0.56 -11.46
CA VAL A 162 -6.05 -0.79 -11.05
C VAL A 162 -6.75 -1.77 -11.97
N TRP A 163 -5.98 -2.64 -12.61
CA TRP A 163 -6.55 -3.77 -13.32
C TRP A 163 -6.78 -4.93 -12.35
N TYR A 164 -8.05 -5.18 -12.02
CA TYR A 164 -8.46 -6.37 -11.30
C TYR A 164 -8.58 -7.55 -12.28
N ARG A 165 -7.61 -8.46 -12.21
CA ARG A 165 -7.58 -9.69 -13.00
C ARG A 165 -8.52 -10.71 -12.35
N ALA A 166 -9.70 -10.82 -12.94
CA ALA A 166 -10.77 -11.73 -12.54
C ALA A 166 -11.23 -12.55 -13.75
N GLY A 167 -11.87 -13.70 -13.51
CA GLY A 167 -12.60 -14.40 -14.58
C GLY A 167 -13.77 -13.55 -15.08
N TYR A 168 -14.22 -13.77 -16.32
CA TYR A 168 -15.38 -13.03 -16.87
C TYR A 168 -16.70 -13.27 -16.12
N SER A 169 -16.75 -14.29 -15.26
CA SER A 169 -17.90 -14.61 -14.41
C SER A 169 -17.91 -13.84 -13.09
N GLU A 170 -16.83 -13.14 -12.74
CA GLU A 170 -16.75 -12.42 -11.47
C GLU A 170 -17.63 -11.16 -11.50
N PRO A 171 -18.36 -10.89 -10.40
CA PRO A 171 -19.30 -9.79 -10.35
C PRO A 171 -18.57 -8.44 -10.38
N ILE A 172 -19.31 -7.38 -10.73
CA ILE A 172 -18.79 -6.02 -10.85
C ILE A 172 -18.22 -5.58 -9.50
N PRO A 173 -17.02 -4.97 -9.43
CA PRO A 173 -16.49 -4.42 -8.19
C PRO A 173 -17.50 -3.50 -7.49
N GLY A 174 -17.73 -3.74 -6.20
CA GLY A 174 -18.71 -3.03 -5.37
C GLY A 174 -20.13 -3.61 -5.37
N SER A 175 -20.42 -4.67 -6.14
CA SER A 175 -21.72 -5.36 -6.04
C SER A 175 -21.77 -6.34 -4.88
N PHE A 176 -22.98 -6.78 -4.54
CA PHE A 176 -23.20 -7.95 -3.68
C PHE A 176 -22.44 -9.15 -4.28
N ASP A 177 -21.71 -9.89 -3.45
CA ASP A 177 -20.80 -10.99 -3.80
C ASP A 177 -19.47 -10.64 -4.48
N SER A 178 -19.16 -9.36 -4.71
CA SER A 178 -17.83 -8.99 -5.20
C SER A 178 -16.78 -9.12 -4.09
N PRO A 179 -15.60 -9.74 -4.36
CA PRO A 179 -14.48 -9.69 -3.43
C PRO A 179 -13.90 -8.28 -3.31
N ILE A 180 -14.31 -7.35 -4.19
CA ILE A 180 -13.92 -5.95 -4.16
C ILE A 180 -15.04 -5.12 -3.56
N THR A 181 -14.77 -4.47 -2.44
CA THR A 181 -15.64 -3.49 -1.81
C THR A 181 -15.11 -2.08 -2.04
N LEU A 182 -15.98 -1.18 -2.49
CA LEU A 182 -15.64 0.22 -2.75
C LEU A 182 -16.24 1.10 -1.65
N HIS A 183 -15.39 1.72 -0.83
CA HIS A 183 -15.78 2.62 0.25
C HIS A 183 -15.60 4.06 -0.20
N ILE A 184 -16.72 4.78 -0.30
CA ILE A 184 -16.71 6.21 -0.60
C ILE A 184 -16.38 6.96 0.69
N VAL A 185 -15.25 7.68 0.70
CA VAL A 185 -14.91 8.53 1.83
C VAL A 185 -15.61 9.88 1.67
N PRO A 186 -16.46 10.31 2.62
CA PRO A 186 -17.16 11.58 2.53
C PRO A 186 -16.17 12.75 2.57
N GLU A 187 -16.39 13.76 1.73
CA GLU A 187 -15.57 14.96 1.79
C GLU A 187 -15.72 15.66 3.15
N PRO A 188 -14.67 16.31 3.67
CA PRO A 188 -14.74 17.04 4.95
C PRO A 188 -15.87 18.07 5.02
N ILE A 189 -16.29 18.60 3.87
CA ILE A 189 -17.39 19.56 3.75
C ILE A 189 -18.74 18.90 4.03
N THR A 190 -18.93 17.62 3.68
CA THR A 190 -20.17 16.88 4.00
C THR A 190 -20.38 16.79 5.51
N LEU A 191 -19.31 16.54 6.27
CA LEU A 191 -19.35 16.54 7.74
C LEU A 191 -19.62 17.95 8.29
N SER A 192 -19.04 18.98 7.66
CA SER A 192 -19.26 20.37 8.05
C SER A 192 -20.73 20.76 7.87
N PHE A 193 -21.35 20.44 6.73
CA PHE A 193 -22.77 20.69 6.50
C PHE A 193 -23.67 19.86 7.41
N LEU A 194 -23.31 18.61 7.71
CA LEU A 194 -24.03 17.79 8.67
C LEU A 194 -24.04 18.43 10.07
N LEU A 195 -22.87 18.90 10.53
CA LEU A 195 -22.74 19.60 11.81
C LEU A 195 -23.54 20.90 11.84
N ILE A 196 -23.48 21.71 10.77
CA ILE A 196 -24.28 22.93 10.65
C ILE A 196 -25.78 22.59 10.68
N GLY A 197 -26.21 21.52 10.00
CA GLY A 197 -27.59 21.04 10.03
C GLY A 197 -28.06 20.64 11.44
N ILE A 198 -27.23 19.88 12.17
CA ILE A 198 -27.51 19.49 13.56
C ILE A 198 -27.62 20.72 14.48
N LEU A 199 -26.72 21.70 14.32
CA LEU A 199 -26.77 22.94 15.09
C LEU A 199 -27.98 23.80 14.72
N GLY A 200 -28.37 23.84 13.45
CA GLY A 200 -29.56 24.54 12.96
C GLY A 200 -30.85 23.98 13.55
N ILE A 201 -31.01 22.65 13.61
CA ILE A 201 -32.21 21.99 14.15
C ILE A 201 -32.41 22.29 15.65
N ARG A 202 -31.33 22.48 16.42
CA ARG A 202 -31.44 22.83 17.85
C ARG A 202 -32.07 24.21 18.08
N LYS A 203 -31.96 25.15 17.14
CA LYS A 203 -32.46 26.52 17.31
C LYS A 203 -33.97 26.65 17.10
N PHE A 204 -34.62 25.68 16.46
CA PHE A 204 -36.06 25.72 16.14
C PHE A 204 -36.96 24.93 17.12
N ARG A 205 -36.43 24.56 18.30
CA ARG A 205 -37.18 23.83 19.35
C ARG A 205 -37.52 24.68 20.60
N GLY A 206 -37.51 26.00 20.49
CA GLY A 206 -38.04 26.92 21.50
C GLY A 206 -39.11 27.80 20.89
#